data_AF-A0A954Y625-F1
#
_entry.id   AF-A0A954Y625-F1
#
_cell.length_a   1.000
_cell.length_b   1.000
_cell.length_c   1.000
_cell.angle_alpha   90.00
_cell.angle_beta   90.00
_cell.angle_gamma   90.00
#
_symmetry.space_group_name_H-M   'P 1'
#
loop_
_entity.id
_entity.type
_entity.pdbx_description
1 polymer ?
#
loop_
_entity_poly.entity_id
_entity_poly.type
_entity_poly.pdbx_seq_one_letter_code
_entity_poly.pdbx_strand_id
1 'polypeptide(L)'
;IKRLVGLPGERLKIQNGDLYVKEGDSDFEIARKPAEKVLAMRQLVHDTDHQPARLRKSGYPLRWGDAENGWQSTETVEGQLVKQSFDVKASGLPVWLRYSHLPPDAIAWKTALENSEQRYPPKPQLITDFNAYNTAVKRIEHNRHDVLSVGPQNLGLHWVGDLILEAAVEVRSDHGNLILELVESGRRFRCTLDVATGQAVLSAIPFGQTSPTAGFAPTASTRVKNQGAYHLRFANVDDQLLLWVNGKLVSFDSSTQYDSEELFGENAGLAPQASDENPGDLSPVAIGAQELDASVSRLSVWRDIYYIADKNTPDDPKENRDLGIVSDFLVLRLGDHLGVVTDRGVVRLDQMLEDPAYWYAFDARQIKEFELDKDLFFVMGDNSAASSDARLWAIGNCNAPGVPGGAYLERQLLTGKAVCVYWPHSFSRVPGTGIPFPLFPNFADMRLIR
;
A
#
# COMPACT_ATOMS: atom_id res chain seq x y z
N ILE A 1 17.05 0.60 -9.37
CA ILE A 1 16.51 1.07 -10.67
C ILE A 1 15.71 2.33 -10.39
N LYS A 2 15.85 3.39 -11.20
CA LYS A 2 15.08 4.62 -11.08
C LYS A 2 14.11 4.72 -12.25
N ARG A 3 12.91 5.20 -11.98
CA ARG A 3 11.84 5.42 -12.94
C ARG A 3 11.83 6.89 -13.33
N LEU A 4 11.60 7.15 -14.61
CA LEU A 4 11.31 8.49 -15.09
C LEU A 4 9.89 8.85 -14.68
N VAL A 5 9.74 9.95 -13.95
CA VAL A 5 8.44 10.43 -13.45
C VAL A 5 8.14 11.88 -13.83
N GLY A 6 9.14 12.64 -14.28
CA GLY A 6 8.97 14.00 -14.80
C GLY A 6 9.70 14.19 -16.12
N LEU A 7 9.04 14.84 -17.05
CA LEU A 7 9.51 15.15 -18.39
C LEU A 7 10.01 16.60 -18.50
N PRO A 8 10.79 16.93 -19.54
CA PRO A 8 11.37 18.25 -19.67
C PRO A 8 10.33 19.35 -19.87
N GLY A 9 10.49 20.45 -19.14
CA GLY A 9 9.54 21.57 -19.15
C GLY A 9 8.34 21.41 -18.21
N GLU A 10 8.20 20.25 -17.55
CA GLU A 10 7.13 20.03 -16.57
C GLU A 10 7.46 20.64 -15.21
N ARG A 11 6.41 20.91 -14.43
CA ARG A 11 6.51 21.11 -12.99
C ARG A 11 5.84 19.94 -12.29
N LEU A 12 6.53 19.37 -11.31
CA LEU A 12 6.06 18.26 -10.49
C LEU A 12 5.68 18.76 -9.10
N LYS A 13 4.65 18.14 -8.53
CA LYS A 13 4.24 18.29 -7.14
C LYS A 13 4.13 16.90 -6.51
N ILE A 14 4.75 16.72 -5.36
CA ILE A 14 4.61 15.53 -4.52
C ILE A 14 3.75 15.92 -3.32
N GLN A 15 2.63 15.22 -3.14
CA GLN A 15 1.63 15.55 -2.13
C GLN A 15 0.90 14.27 -1.70
N ASN A 16 0.81 14.02 -0.40
CA ASN A 16 0.03 12.94 0.20
C ASN A 16 0.32 11.52 -0.34
N GLY A 17 1.52 11.28 -0.85
CA GLY A 17 1.90 9.99 -1.41
C GLY A 17 1.77 9.89 -2.93
N ASP A 18 1.24 10.92 -3.59
CA ASP A 18 1.02 10.98 -5.03
C ASP A 18 1.97 11.93 -5.76
N LEU A 19 2.05 11.74 -7.07
CA LEU A 19 2.71 12.66 -8.00
C LEU A 19 1.67 13.41 -8.82
N TYR A 20 1.86 14.71 -8.95
CA TYR A 20 1.10 15.56 -9.83
C TYR A 20 2.05 16.26 -10.79
N VAL A 21 1.62 16.47 -12.02
CA VAL A 21 2.39 17.12 -13.08
C VAL A 21 1.55 18.24 -13.70
N LYS A 22 2.24 19.27 -14.20
CA LYS A 22 1.64 20.28 -15.06
C LYS A 22 2.60 20.77 -16.12
N GLU A 23 2.04 21.27 -17.21
CA GLU A 23 2.78 21.88 -18.31
C GLU A 23 2.42 23.36 -18.44
N GLY A 24 3.43 24.24 -18.39
CA GLY A 24 3.22 25.68 -18.47
C GLY A 24 2.28 26.19 -17.37
N ASP A 25 1.21 26.88 -17.78
CA ASP A 25 0.23 27.51 -16.89
C ASP A 25 -1.00 26.63 -16.60
N SER A 26 -0.98 25.33 -16.95
CA SER A 26 -2.09 24.42 -16.64
C SER A 26 -2.21 24.17 -15.13
N ASP A 27 -3.35 23.61 -14.72
CA ASP A 27 -3.50 23.07 -13.37
C ASP A 27 -2.69 21.78 -13.21
N PHE A 28 -2.41 21.42 -11.96
CA PHE A 28 -1.76 20.16 -11.62
C PHE A 28 -2.73 19.00 -11.80
N GLU A 29 -2.32 17.98 -12.55
CA GLU A 29 -3.04 16.73 -12.70
C GLU A 29 -2.24 15.59 -12.09
N ILE A 30 -2.93 14.64 -11.45
CA ILE A 30 -2.27 13.44 -10.91
C ILE A 30 -1.65 12.60 -12.03
N ALA A 31 -0.39 12.20 -11.85
CA ALA A 31 0.39 11.39 -12.77
C ALA A 31 0.03 9.91 -12.65
N ARG A 32 -1.23 9.59 -12.98
CA ARG A 32 -1.82 8.25 -12.81
C ARG A 32 -1.03 7.17 -13.54
N LYS A 33 -0.79 6.06 -12.84
CA LYS A 33 -0.13 4.89 -13.42
C LYS A 33 -1.12 4.08 -14.27
N PRO A 34 -0.75 3.67 -15.49
CA PRO A 34 -1.50 2.65 -16.22
C PRO A 34 -1.65 1.38 -15.40
N ALA A 35 -2.78 0.67 -15.58
CA ALA A 35 -3.13 -0.55 -14.85
C ALA A 35 -1.99 -1.59 -14.75
N GLU A 36 -1.23 -1.79 -15.83
CA GLU A 36 -0.08 -2.71 -15.83
C GLU A 36 1.07 -2.26 -14.92
N LYS A 37 1.30 -0.95 -14.79
CA LYS A 37 2.31 -0.39 -13.89
C LYS A 37 1.87 -0.48 -12.44
N VAL A 38 0.59 -0.26 -12.14
CA VAL A 38 0.02 -0.51 -10.80
C VAL A 38 0.32 -1.95 -10.36
N LEU A 39 0.04 -2.95 -11.22
CA LEU A 39 0.32 -4.35 -10.89
C LEU A 39 1.82 -4.65 -10.73
N ALA A 40 2.67 -4.00 -11.52
CA ALA A 40 4.11 -4.23 -11.49
C ALA A 40 4.80 -3.60 -10.27
N MET A 41 4.22 -2.54 -9.69
CA MET A 41 4.86 -1.73 -8.66
C MET A 41 4.30 -1.89 -7.26
N ARG A 42 3.07 -2.39 -7.13
CA ARG A 42 2.43 -2.65 -5.84
C ARG A 42 3.33 -3.43 -4.87
N GLN A 43 3.16 -3.16 -3.58
CA GLN A 43 3.91 -3.80 -2.51
C GLN A 43 2.95 -4.67 -1.67
N LEU A 44 3.40 -5.87 -1.31
CA LEU A 44 2.59 -6.79 -0.53
C LEU A 44 2.44 -6.29 0.91
N VAL A 45 1.20 -6.22 1.39
CA VAL A 45 0.86 -5.88 2.78
C VAL A 45 0.52 -7.13 3.59
N HIS A 46 -0.27 -8.04 3.01
CA HIS A 46 -0.69 -9.28 3.64
C HIS A 46 -1.12 -10.33 2.60
N ASP A 47 -0.86 -11.60 2.90
CA ASP A 47 -1.30 -12.75 2.10
C ASP A 47 -1.73 -13.89 3.04
N THR A 48 -2.97 -14.37 2.90
CA THR A 48 -3.49 -15.49 3.70
C THR A 48 -2.76 -16.80 3.47
N ASP A 49 -2.04 -16.98 2.36
CA ASP A 49 -1.25 -18.19 2.08
C ASP A 49 0.09 -18.20 2.82
N HIS A 50 0.51 -17.08 3.41
CA HIS A 50 1.83 -16.91 4.03
C HIS A 50 1.76 -16.56 5.53
N GLN A 51 0.66 -16.90 6.20
CA GLN A 51 0.50 -16.58 7.63
C GLN A 51 1.31 -17.55 8.51
N PRO A 52 2.13 -17.07 9.45
CA PRO A 52 3.01 -17.94 10.24
C PRO A 52 2.27 -18.70 11.34
N ALA A 53 2.28 -20.03 11.26
CA ALA A 53 1.68 -20.93 12.25
C ALA A 53 2.25 -20.75 13.66
N ARG A 54 3.49 -20.28 13.77
CA ARG A 54 4.12 -20.01 15.06
C ARG A 54 3.47 -18.83 15.80
N LEU A 55 3.17 -17.73 15.11
CA LEU A 55 2.45 -16.60 15.71
C LEU A 55 1.04 -17.04 16.09
N ARG A 56 0.34 -17.74 15.19
CA ARG A 56 -1.01 -18.26 15.48
C ARG A 56 -1.04 -19.15 16.72
N LYS A 57 -0.07 -20.07 16.87
CA LYS A 57 0.08 -20.95 18.04
C LYS A 57 0.32 -20.19 19.34
N SER A 58 0.99 -19.04 19.29
CA SER A 58 1.15 -18.17 20.46
C SER A 58 -0.13 -17.40 20.83
N GLY A 59 -1.22 -17.53 20.08
CA GLY A 59 -2.45 -16.76 20.28
C GLY A 59 -2.47 -15.41 19.57
N TYR A 60 -1.50 -15.13 18.70
CA TYR A 60 -1.53 -13.93 17.87
C TYR A 60 -2.70 -14.03 16.85
N PRO A 61 -3.51 -12.98 16.67
CA PRO A 61 -4.70 -13.02 15.84
C PRO A 61 -4.36 -13.12 14.33
N LEU A 62 -5.28 -13.72 13.57
CA LEU A 62 -5.29 -13.63 12.11
C LEU A 62 -5.89 -12.29 11.68
N ARG A 63 -5.51 -11.79 10.51
CA ARG A 63 -5.88 -10.44 10.06
C ARG A 63 -7.20 -10.36 9.29
N TRP A 64 -7.75 -11.50 8.90
CA TRP A 64 -9.06 -11.58 8.27
C TRP A 64 -10.06 -12.20 9.25
N GLY A 65 -11.16 -11.49 9.46
CA GLY A 65 -12.19 -11.88 10.42
C GLY A 65 -13.58 -11.52 9.94
N ASP A 66 -14.56 -12.28 10.40
CA ASP A 66 -15.97 -12.03 10.21
C ASP A 66 -16.42 -10.91 11.15
N ALA A 67 -16.98 -9.83 10.59
CA ALA A 67 -17.40 -8.67 11.38
C ALA A 67 -18.80 -8.85 11.98
N GLU A 68 -19.70 -9.60 11.32
CA GLU A 68 -21.13 -9.69 11.71
C GLU A 68 -21.62 -11.13 11.96
N ASN A 69 -20.73 -12.10 12.14
CA ASN A 69 -21.06 -13.54 12.28
C ASN A 69 -21.77 -14.14 11.05
N GLY A 70 -21.51 -13.59 9.85
CA GLY A 70 -22.07 -14.06 8.58
C GLY A 70 -21.16 -15.01 7.78
N TRP A 71 -19.87 -15.08 8.13
CA TRP A 71 -18.84 -15.84 7.44
C TRP A 71 -18.26 -16.94 8.34
N GLN A 72 -18.36 -18.19 7.90
CA GLN A 72 -17.71 -19.30 8.58
C GLN A 72 -16.25 -19.41 8.13
N SER A 73 -15.31 -19.23 9.04
CA SER A 73 -13.88 -19.40 8.77
C SER A 73 -13.42 -20.84 8.99
N THR A 74 -12.55 -21.32 8.10
CA THR A 74 -11.84 -22.60 8.23
C THR A 74 -10.34 -22.33 8.20
N GLU A 75 -9.64 -22.73 9.26
CA GLU A 75 -8.18 -22.65 9.39
C GLU A 75 -7.55 -24.01 9.13
N THR A 76 -6.49 -24.06 8.32
CA THR A 76 -5.68 -25.28 8.12
C THR A 76 -4.21 -24.98 8.31
N VAL A 77 -3.52 -25.78 9.13
CA VAL A 77 -2.07 -25.65 9.36
C VAL A 77 -1.31 -26.55 8.38
N GLU A 78 -0.48 -25.94 7.54
CA GLU A 78 0.37 -26.63 6.57
C GLU A 78 1.85 -26.32 6.86
N GLY A 79 2.51 -27.21 7.61
CA GLY A 79 3.90 -27.02 8.00
C GLY A 79 4.09 -25.79 8.91
N GLN A 80 4.73 -24.74 8.39
CA GLN A 80 4.95 -23.48 9.12
C GLN A 80 3.90 -22.41 8.83
N LEU A 81 2.88 -22.73 8.01
CA LEU A 81 1.90 -21.78 7.53
C LEU A 81 0.50 -22.13 8.04
N VAL A 82 -0.35 -21.11 8.16
CA VAL A 82 -1.80 -21.23 8.40
C VAL A 82 -2.51 -20.66 7.19
N LYS A 83 -3.40 -21.45 6.61
CA LYS A 83 -4.29 -21.02 5.54
C LYS A 83 -5.68 -20.78 6.08
N GLN A 84 -6.37 -19.82 5.47
CA GLN A 84 -7.77 -19.50 5.76
C GLN A 84 -8.62 -19.64 4.50
N SER A 85 -9.82 -20.15 4.70
CA SER A 85 -10.92 -20.06 3.74
C SER A 85 -12.18 -19.65 4.48
N PHE A 86 -13.10 -19.00 3.79
CA PHE A 86 -14.29 -18.42 4.38
C PHE A 86 -15.51 -18.80 3.53
N ASP A 87 -16.55 -19.32 4.16
CA ASP A 87 -17.81 -19.67 3.52
C ASP A 87 -18.92 -18.73 4.00
N VAL A 88 -19.78 -18.29 3.08
CA VAL A 88 -20.96 -17.47 3.38
C VAL A 88 -22.20 -18.14 2.82
N LYS A 89 -23.31 -17.99 3.54
CA LYS A 89 -24.65 -18.40 3.09
C LYS A 89 -25.50 -17.17 2.81
N ALA A 90 -26.43 -17.33 1.88
CA ALA A 90 -27.30 -16.25 1.45
C ALA A 90 -28.07 -15.64 2.64
N SER A 91 -27.87 -14.35 2.88
CA SER A 91 -28.56 -13.53 3.89
C SER A 91 -29.11 -12.26 3.25
N GLY A 92 -30.23 -11.73 3.76
CA GLY A 92 -30.88 -10.57 3.15
C GLY A 92 -30.08 -9.26 3.27
N LEU A 93 -29.38 -9.06 4.39
CA LEU A 93 -28.45 -7.94 4.58
C LEU A 93 -27.03 -8.33 4.16
N PRO A 94 -26.22 -7.38 3.63
CA PRO A 94 -24.81 -7.63 3.39
C PRO A 94 -24.07 -8.00 4.67
N VAL A 95 -23.29 -9.08 4.62
CA VAL A 95 -22.37 -9.52 5.69
C VAL A 95 -20.93 -9.45 5.20
N TRP A 96 -20.00 -9.07 6.08
CA TRP A 96 -18.65 -8.65 5.69
C TRP A 96 -17.55 -9.50 6.31
N LEU A 97 -16.64 -9.91 5.45
CA LEU A 97 -15.31 -10.38 5.80
C LEU A 97 -14.36 -9.18 5.75
N ARG A 98 -13.73 -8.83 6.87
CA ARG A 98 -12.90 -7.63 7.00
C ARG A 98 -11.44 -7.93 7.31
N TYR A 99 -10.57 -7.09 6.78
CA TYR A 99 -9.15 -7.05 7.09
C TYR A 99 -8.86 -6.08 8.23
N SER A 100 -8.05 -6.49 9.20
CA SER A 100 -7.47 -5.62 10.23
C SER A 100 -5.94 -5.68 10.15
N HIS A 101 -5.29 -4.54 9.97
CA HIS A 101 -3.84 -4.50 9.81
C HIS A 101 -3.14 -4.61 11.18
N LEU A 102 -2.63 -5.81 11.47
CA LEU A 102 -2.01 -6.18 12.75
C LEU A 102 -0.58 -6.73 12.51
N PRO A 103 0.40 -5.87 12.17
CA PRO A 103 1.78 -6.32 11.98
C PRO A 103 2.39 -6.78 13.33
N PRO A 104 2.97 -7.99 13.38
CA PRO A 104 3.65 -8.47 14.58
C PRO A 104 4.94 -7.68 14.80
N ASP A 105 5.08 -7.13 16.00
CA ASP A 105 6.31 -6.45 16.42
C ASP A 105 7.37 -7.46 16.91
N ALA A 106 8.54 -6.91 17.28
CA ALA A 106 9.66 -7.71 17.78
C ALA A 106 9.30 -8.49 19.07
N ILE A 107 8.41 -7.97 19.91
CA ILE A 107 8.00 -8.62 21.15
C ILE A 107 7.11 -9.82 20.83
N ALA A 108 6.10 -9.65 19.97
CA ALA A 108 5.23 -10.72 19.52
C ALA A 108 6.03 -11.88 18.90
N TRP A 109 7.01 -11.56 18.06
CA TRP A 109 7.93 -12.55 17.50
C TRP A 109 8.77 -13.26 18.56
N LYS A 110 9.35 -12.53 19.51
CA LYS A 110 10.12 -13.12 20.62
C LYS A 110 9.25 -14.08 21.44
N THR A 111 8.05 -13.65 21.84
CA THR A 111 7.08 -14.46 22.58
C THR A 111 6.74 -15.75 21.83
N ALA A 112 6.50 -15.67 20.51
CA ALA A 112 6.24 -16.84 19.69
C ALA A 112 7.46 -17.74 19.51
N LEU A 113 8.67 -17.18 19.44
CA LEU A 113 9.93 -17.94 19.40
C LEU A 113 10.19 -18.69 20.71
N GLU A 114 9.83 -18.11 21.84
CA GLU A 114 9.90 -18.72 23.17
C GLU A 114 8.76 -19.72 23.45
N ASN A 115 7.83 -19.91 22.51
CA ASN A 115 6.62 -20.72 22.65
C ASN A 115 5.74 -20.29 23.84
N SER A 116 5.73 -19.00 24.15
CA SER A 116 4.86 -18.40 25.15
C SER A 116 3.56 -17.90 24.51
N GLU A 117 2.52 -17.73 25.32
CA GLU A 117 1.26 -17.12 24.88
C GLU A 117 1.37 -15.60 24.86
N GLN A 118 0.77 -14.98 23.84
CA GLN A 118 0.63 -13.53 23.71
C GLN A 118 -0.25 -13.02 24.83
N ARG A 119 0.31 -12.16 25.69
CA ARG A 119 -0.43 -11.56 26.82
C ARG A 119 -1.18 -10.29 26.44
N TYR A 120 -0.68 -9.58 25.44
CA TYR A 120 -1.22 -8.29 25.01
C TYR A 120 -1.74 -8.44 23.58
N PRO A 121 -3.03 -8.18 23.32
CA PRO A 121 -3.55 -8.20 21.96
C PRO A 121 -2.90 -7.07 21.15
N PRO A 122 -2.52 -7.31 19.88
CA PRO A 122 -2.04 -6.24 19.02
C PRO A 122 -3.17 -5.24 18.76
N LYS A 123 -2.81 -3.97 18.58
CA LYS A 123 -3.73 -2.93 18.15
C LYS A 123 -3.74 -2.84 16.63
N PRO A 124 -4.92 -2.64 15.99
CA PRO A 124 -4.98 -2.21 14.61
C PRO A 124 -4.16 -0.94 14.41
N GLN A 125 -3.46 -0.85 13.29
CA GLN A 125 -2.74 0.35 12.89
C GLN A 125 -2.95 0.59 11.39
N LEU A 126 -2.73 1.81 10.94
CA LEU A 126 -2.79 2.18 9.53
C LEU A 126 -1.78 1.38 8.70
N ILE A 127 -2.14 1.07 7.45
CA ILE A 127 -1.20 0.47 6.48
C ILE A 127 -0.19 1.54 6.08
N THR A 128 1.11 1.24 6.19
CA THR A 128 2.18 2.20 5.90
C THR A 128 3.00 1.84 4.66
N ASP A 129 3.89 2.75 4.27
CA ASP A 129 4.93 2.57 3.26
C ASP A 129 6.05 1.58 3.66
N PHE A 130 5.83 0.78 4.72
CA PHE A 130 6.74 -0.26 5.18
C PHE A 130 7.30 -1.10 4.02
N ASN A 131 8.61 -1.32 4.05
CA ASN A 131 9.33 -2.12 3.07
C ASN A 131 10.29 -3.09 3.76
N ALA A 132 9.98 -4.38 3.69
CA ALA A 132 10.77 -5.46 4.30
C ALA A 132 12.22 -5.52 3.79
N TYR A 133 12.53 -5.00 2.60
CA TYR A 133 13.90 -4.95 2.11
C TYR A 133 14.80 -4.03 2.97
N ASN A 134 14.22 -3.01 3.60
CA ASN A 134 14.96 -2.00 4.38
C ASN A 134 15.06 -2.34 5.88
N THR A 135 14.51 -3.47 6.32
CA THR A 135 14.44 -3.84 7.75
C THR A 135 15.69 -4.56 8.24
N ALA A 136 16.87 -4.04 7.92
CA ALA A 136 18.12 -4.57 8.45
C ALA A 136 18.28 -4.22 9.93
N VAL A 137 18.54 -5.21 10.78
CA VAL A 137 18.92 -5.00 12.18
C VAL A 137 20.41 -4.75 12.24
N LYS A 138 20.84 -3.53 12.61
CA LYS A 138 22.26 -3.19 12.70
C LYS A 138 22.84 -3.72 14.01
N ARG A 139 24.10 -4.15 14.01
CA ARG A 139 24.80 -4.65 15.21
C ARG A 139 24.81 -3.66 16.38
N ILE A 140 24.82 -2.36 16.10
CA ILE A 140 24.75 -1.30 17.13
C ILE A 140 23.38 -1.26 17.80
N GLU A 141 22.31 -1.56 17.07
CA GLU A 141 20.93 -1.61 17.58
C GLU A 141 20.72 -2.85 18.46
N HIS A 142 21.36 -3.97 18.12
CA HIS A 142 21.35 -5.19 18.93
C HIS A 142 21.91 -5.01 20.36
N ASN A 143 22.92 -4.15 20.54
CA ASN A 143 23.55 -3.96 21.85
C ASN A 143 22.70 -3.16 22.85
N ARG A 144 21.55 -2.59 22.42
CA ARG A 144 20.70 -1.73 23.28
C ARG A 144 19.47 -2.45 23.85
N HIS A 145 19.07 -3.59 23.30
CA HIS A 145 17.84 -4.29 23.69
C HIS A 145 18.03 -5.82 23.75
N ASP A 146 17.32 -6.49 24.68
CA ASP A 146 17.23 -7.96 24.80
C ASP A 146 16.41 -8.62 23.67
N VAL A 147 16.02 -7.85 22.65
CA VAL A 147 15.21 -8.28 21.50
C VAL A 147 15.81 -7.65 20.24
N LEU A 148 15.94 -8.44 19.17
CA LEU A 148 16.30 -7.92 17.86
C LEU A 148 15.13 -7.08 17.33
N SER A 149 15.23 -5.77 17.42
CA SER A 149 14.25 -4.81 16.89
C SER A 149 14.82 -4.05 15.70
N VAL A 150 13.92 -3.68 14.79
CA VAL A 150 14.22 -2.81 13.66
C VAL A 150 14.01 -1.38 14.12
N GLY A 151 14.91 -0.46 13.75
CA GLY A 151 14.76 0.95 14.10
C GLY A 151 13.45 1.54 13.58
N PRO A 152 12.79 2.46 14.32
CA PRO A 152 11.46 2.97 13.99
C PRO A 152 11.40 3.64 12.60
N GLN A 153 12.51 4.21 12.14
CA GLN A 153 12.62 4.81 10.80
C GLN A 153 12.44 3.80 9.65
N ASN A 154 12.55 2.50 9.92
CA ASN A 154 12.44 1.43 8.93
C ASN A 154 11.12 0.64 9.04
N LEU A 155 10.22 1.03 9.96
CA LEU A 155 8.94 0.36 10.18
C LEU A 155 7.77 0.95 9.37
N GLY A 156 8.08 1.87 8.45
CA GLY A 156 7.08 2.62 7.68
C GLY A 156 6.53 3.79 8.49
N LEU A 157 6.52 4.97 7.87
CA LEU A 157 6.16 6.24 8.51
C LEU A 157 4.90 6.83 7.90
N HIS A 158 4.68 6.54 6.61
CA HIS A 158 3.69 7.23 5.80
C HIS A 158 2.50 6.31 5.60
N TRP A 159 1.31 6.77 5.98
CA TRP A 159 0.06 6.05 5.72
C TRP A 159 -0.22 5.97 4.23
N VAL A 160 -0.66 4.79 3.76
CA VAL A 160 -0.99 4.54 2.36
C VAL A 160 -2.45 4.12 2.24
N GLY A 161 -3.28 5.00 1.67
CA GLY A 161 -4.70 4.75 1.33
C GLY A 161 -4.90 4.03 -0.02
N ASP A 162 -3.89 4.10 -0.88
CA ASP A 162 -3.86 3.41 -2.17
C ASP A 162 -3.70 1.89 -2.01
N LEU A 163 -4.82 1.17 -2.08
CA LEU A 163 -4.90 -0.23 -1.74
C LEU A 163 -5.44 -1.09 -2.89
N ILE A 164 -5.07 -2.37 -2.85
CA ILE A 164 -5.51 -3.38 -3.81
C ILE A 164 -5.89 -4.64 -3.03
N LEU A 165 -7.11 -5.11 -3.26
CA LEU A 165 -7.62 -6.39 -2.80
C LEU A 165 -7.50 -7.42 -3.92
N GLU A 166 -6.99 -8.61 -3.60
CA GLU A 166 -7.17 -9.81 -4.43
C GLU A 166 -7.81 -10.94 -3.65
N ALA A 167 -8.65 -11.71 -4.34
CA ALA A 167 -9.31 -12.88 -3.77
C ALA A 167 -9.62 -13.94 -4.84
N ALA A 168 -9.57 -15.20 -4.44
CA ALA A 168 -10.22 -16.28 -5.17
C ALA A 168 -11.62 -16.50 -4.57
N VAL A 169 -12.64 -16.43 -5.42
CA VAL A 169 -14.05 -16.55 -5.02
C VAL A 169 -14.71 -17.69 -5.79
N GLU A 170 -15.33 -18.62 -5.08
CA GLU A 170 -16.21 -19.65 -5.64
C GLU A 170 -17.66 -19.28 -5.33
N VAL A 171 -18.40 -18.87 -6.36
CA VAL A 171 -19.82 -18.53 -6.25
C VAL A 171 -20.66 -19.78 -6.45
N ARG A 172 -21.60 -20.03 -5.54
CA ARG A 172 -22.44 -21.24 -5.47
C ARG A 172 -23.93 -20.97 -5.66
N SER A 173 -24.37 -19.71 -5.61
CA SER A 173 -25.71 -19.28 -6.03
C SER A 173 -25.71 -18.69 -7.45
N ASP A 174 -26.90 -18.61 -8.05
CA ASP A 174 -27.14 -17.97 -9.36
C ASP A 174 -27.63 -16.52 -9.25
N HIS A 175 -27.76 -16.01 -8.02
CA HIS A 175 -28.16 -14.66 -7.69
C HIS A 175 -27.38 -14.16 -6.46
N GLY A 176 -27.56 -12.87 -6.15
CA GLY A 176 -26.92 -12.18 -5.05
C GLY A 176 -25.81 -11.24 -5.50
N ASN A 177 -25.34 -10.42 -4.56
CA ASN A 177 -24.30 -9.43 -4.76
C ASN A 177 -23.01 -9.85 -4.05
N LEU A 178 -21.91 -9.85 -4.79
CA LEU A 178 -20.56 -9.87 -4.25
C LEU A 178 -20.02 -8.44 -4.23
N ILE A 179 -19.51 -7.98 -3.11
CA ILE A 179 -19.10 -6.59 -2.92
C ILE A 179 -17.63 -6.56 -2.52
N LEU A 180 -16.81 -5.83 -3.27
CA LEU A 180 -15.41 -5.57 -2.92
C LEU A 180 -15.32 -4.14 -2.38
N GLU A 181 -14.68 -3.93 -1.24
CA GLU A 181 -14.57 -2.62 -0.60
C GLU A 181 -13.13 -2.29 -0.22
N LEU A 182 -12.74 -1.06 -0.53
CA LEU A 182 -11.50 -0.41 -0.10
C LEU A 182 -11.85 0.91 0.61
N VAL A 183 -11.15 1.24 1.69
CA VAL A 183 -11.35 2.47 2.45
C VAL A 183 -10.12 3.35 2.32
N GLU A 184 -10.36 4.63 2.07
CA GLU A 184 -9.34 5.68 2.09
C GLU A 184 -9.96 6.96 2.66
N SER A 185 -9.31 7.55 3.66
CA SER A 185 -9.78 8.76 4.36
C SER A 185 -11.24 8.61 4.83
N GLY A 186 -11.58 7.43 5.36
CA GLY A 186 -12.93 7.04 5.78
C GLY A 186 -13.93 6.77 4.65
N ARG A 187 -13.63 7.12 3.41
CA ARG A 187 -14.54 6.90 2.29
C ARG A 187 -14.46 5.45 1.82
N ARG A 188 -15.61 4.82 1.63
CA ARG A 188 -15.71 3.43 1.15
C ARG A 188 -15.89 3.43 -0.35
N PHE A 189 -14.88 2.96 -1.06
CA PHE A 189 -14.94 2.69 -2.50
C PHE A 189 -15.37 1.24 -2.71
N ARG A 190 -16.47 1.04 -3.44
CA ARG A 190 -17.07 -0.28 -3.65
C ARG A 190 -17.15 -0.65 -5.11
N CYS A 191 -16.93 -1.92 -5.39
CA CYS A 191 -17.38 -2.59 -6.60
C CYS A 191 -18.43 -3.64 -6.22
N THR A 192 -19.68 -3.42 -6.60
CA THR A 192 -20.78 -4.38 -6.41
C THR A 192 -20.98 -5.17 -7.69
N LEU A 193 -20.87 -6.50 -7.60
CA LEU A 193 -21.04 -7.47 -8.68
C LEU A 193 -22.36 -8.22 -8.47
N ASP A 194 -23.32 -8.00 -9.35
CA ASP A 194 -24.55 -8.79 -9.43
C ASP A 194 -24.27 -10.09 -10.20
N VAL A 195 -24.33 -11.22 -9.49
CA VAL A 195 -24.03 -12.54 -10.04
C VAL A 195 -25.09 -13.02 -11.04
N ALA A 196 -26.34 -12.58 -10.92
CA ALA A 196 -27.40 -13.01 -11.83
C ALA A 196 -27.21 -12.38 -13.21
N THR A 197 -26.89 -11.08 -13.25
CA THR A 197 -26.77 -10.33 -14.50
C THR A 197 -25.35 -10.32 -15.05
N GLY A 198 -24.35 -10.35 -14.16
CA GLY A 198 -22.94 -10.12 -14.45
C GLY A 198 -22.53 -8.64 -14.39
N GLN A 199 -23.43 -7.75 -13.95
CA GLN A 199 -23.16 -6.31 -13.90
C GLN A 199 -22.24 -5.96 -12.72
N ALA A 200 -21.23 -5.14 -12.97
CA ALA A 200 -20.45 -4.45 -11.95
C ALA A 200 -20.88 -2.99 -11.86
N VAL A 201 -20.99 -2.46 -10.65
CA VAL A 201 -21.22 -1.04 -10.38
C VAL A 201 -20.17 -0.53 -9.39
N LEU A 202 -19.47 0.54 -9.77
CA LEU A 202 -18.55 1.25 -8.88
C LEU A 202 -19.28 2.35 -8.12
N SER A 203 -18.86 2.60 -6.88
CA SER A 203 -19.42 3.68 -6.06
C SER A 203 -18.43 4.16 -5.00
N ALA A 204 -18.63 5.38 -4.51
CA ALA A 204 -17.87 5.96 -3.41
C ALA A 204 -18.82 6.49 -2.34
N ILE A 205 -18.71 5.99 -1.11
CA ILE A 205 -19.64 6.29 -0.01
C ILE A 205 -18.89 7.11 1.07
N PRO A 206 -19.33 8.34 1.38
CA PRO A 206 -18.70 9.17 2.41
C PRO A 206 -18.65 8.49 3.78
N PHE A 207 -17.64 8.86 4.59
CA PHE A 207 -17.55 8.40 5.97
C PHE A 207 -18.81 8.76 6.76
N GLY A 208 -19.30 7.81 7.56
CA GLY A 208 -20.55 7.96 8.33
C GLY A 208 -21.86 7.95 7.51
N GLN A 209 -21.80 7.93 6.17
CA GLN A 209 -23.00 7.89 5.32
C GLN A 209 -23.29 6.51 4.77
N THR A 210 -24.55 6.22 4.45
CA THR A 210 -24.96 4.94 3.83
C THR A 210 -25.13 5.03 2.32
N SER A 211 -25.38 6.23 1.80
CA SER A 211 -25.65 6.47 0.39
C SER A 211 -24.37 6.80 -0.39
N PRO A 212 -24.20 6.28 -1.62
CA PRO A 212 -23.12 6.70 -2.50
C PRO A 212 -23.17 8.17 -2.87
N THR A 213 -22.01 8.70 -3.25
CA THR A 213 -21.86 10.02 -3.87
C THR A 213 -22.65 10.08 -5.17
N ALA A 214 -23.52 11.08 -5.30
CA ALA A 214 -24.29 11.28 -6.53
C ALA A 214 -23.34 11.56 -7.71
N GLY A 215 -23.64 10.98 -8.88
CA GLY A 215 -22.87 11.22 -10.11
C GLY A 215 -21.68 10.27 -10.33
N PHE A 216 -21.25 9.51 -9.31
CA PHE A 216 -20.19 8.50 -9.46
C PHE A 216 -20.78 7.08 -9.38
N ALA A 217 -21.20 6.56 -10.54
CA ALA A 217 -21.72 5.20 -10.67
C ALA A 217 -21.32 4.47 -11.97
N PRO A 218 -20.01 4.36 -12.32
CA PRO A 218 -19.60 3.61 -13.51
C PRO A 218 -20.08 2.17 -13.49
N THR A 219 -20.55 1.66 -14.64
CA THR A 219 -21.03 0.29 -14.77
C THR A 219 -20.27 -0.51 -15.83
N ALA A 220 -20.21 -1.83 -15.67
CA ALA A 220 -19.59 -2.72 -16.64
C ALA A 220 -20.31 -4.07 -16.72
N SER A 221 -20.26 -4.71 -17.88
CA SER A 221 -20.58 -6.13 -18.01
C SER A 221 -19.35 -6.98 -17.72
N THR A 222 -19.45 -7.93 -16.79
CA THR A 222 -18.34 -8.79 -16.38
C THR A 222 -18.63 -10.27 -16.65
N ARG A 223 -17.59 -11.09 -16.44
CA ARG A 223 -17.71 -12.55 -16.49
C ARG A 223 -18.15 -13.18 -15.16
N VAL A 224 -18.29 -12.39 -14.10
CA VAL A 224 -18.74 -12.86 -12.78
C VAL A 224 -20.25 -13.04 -12.86
N LYS A 225 -20.69 -14.15 -13.45
CA LYS A 225 -22.09 -14.42 -13.75
C LYS A 225 -22.43 -15.88 -13.53
N ASN A 226 -23.48 -16.14 -12.76
CA ASN A 226 -23.83 -17.45 -12.23
C ASN A 226 -22.72 -18.07 -11.37
N GLN A 227 -22.95 -19.31 -10.97
CA GLN A 227 -22.00 -20.15 -10.25
C GLN A 227 -20.68 -20.30 -11.01
N GLY A 228 -19.58 -20.33 -10.27
CA GLY A 228 -18.25 -20.50 -10.86
C GLY A 228 -17.12 -20.00 -9.97
N ALA A 229 -15.90 -20.30 -10.38
CA ALA A 229 -14.69 -19.84 -9.73
C ALA A 229 -14.12 -18.60 -10.44
N TYR A 230 -13.80 -17.58 -9.66
CA TYR A 230 -13.31 -16.30 -10.14
C TYR A 230 -12.06 -15.89 -9.36
N HIS A 231 -11.10 -15.29 -10.05
CA HIS A 231 -10.01 -14.55 -9.44
C HIS A 231 -10.29 -13.06 -9.62
N LEU A 232 -10.53 -12.36 -8.52
CA LEU A 232 -10.90 -10.96 -8.50
C LEU A 232 -9.74 -10.12 -8.01
N ARG A 233 -9.61 -8.94 -8.59
CA ARG A 233 -8.72 -7.89 -8.09
C ARG A 233 -9.43 -6.56 -8.21
N PHE A 234 -9.45 -5.80 -7.13
CA PHE A 234 -10.02 -4.47 -7.08
C PHE A 234 -8.99 -3.52 -6.48
N ALA A 235 -8.79 -2.36 -7.10
CA ALA A 235 -7.81 -1.37 -6.68
C ALA A 235 -8.46 0.00 -6.60
N ASN A 236 -8.04 0.76 -5.60
CA ASN A 236 -8.18 2.21 -5.51
C ASN A 236 -6.76 2.78 -5.45
N VAL A 237 -6.27 3.31 -6.57
CA VAL A 237 -4.88 3.78 -6.72
C VAL A 237 -4.84 5.01 -7.63
N ASP A 238 -4.09 6.04 -7.25
CA ASP A 238 -3.96 7.32 -7.98
C ASP A 238 -5.32 7.93 -8.39
N ASP A 239 -6.27 8.07 -7.46
CA ASP A 239 -7.62 8.58 -7.71
C ASP A 239 -8.37 7.82 -8.83
N GLN A 240 -8.17 6.50 -8.90
CA GLN A 240 -8.80 5.64 -9.89
C GLN A 240 -9.19 4.26 -9.35
N LEU A 241 -10.43 3.87 -9.63
CA LEU A 241 -10.91 2.51 -9.40
C LEU A 241 -10.62 1.60 -10.59
N LEU A 242 -10.08 0.41 -10.31
CA LEU A 242 -9.76 -0.60 -11.31
C LEU A 242 -10.24 -1.98 -10.87
N LEU A 243 -10.85 -2.73 -11.80
CA LEU A 243 -11.33 -4.10 -11.57
C LEU A 243 -10.69 -5.05 -12.58
N TRP A 244 -10.15 -6.17 -12.11
CA TRP A 244 -9.77 -7.30 -12.95
C TRP A 244 -10.57 -8.55 -12.57
N VAL A 245 -11.02 -9.27 -13.60
CA VAL A 245 -11.68 -10.57 -13.47
C VAL A 245 -10.88 -11.60 -14.24
N ASN A 246 -10.40 -12.64 -13.55
CA ASN A 246 -9.55 -13.69 -14.11
C ASN A 246 -8.32 -13.14 -14.85
N GLY A 247 -7.69 -12.12 -14.23
CA GLY A 247 -6.50 -11.46 -14.74
C GLY A 247 -6.73 -10.46 -15.88
N LYS A 248 -7.98 -10.26 -16.33
CA LYS A 248 -8.32 -9.29 -17.39
C LYS A 248 -8.92 -8.04 -16.79
N LEU A 249 -8.38 -6.87 -17.18
CA LEU A 249 -8.93 -5.57 -16.81
C LEU A 249 -10.34 -5.41 -17.40
N VAL A 250 -11.27 -4.93 -16.58
CA VAL A 250 -12.66 -4.65 -16.97
C VAL A 250 -12.74 -3.21 -17.47
N SER A 251 -13.44 -3.02 -18.59
CA SER A 251 -13.75 -1.70 -19.14
C SER A 251 -15.15 -1.27 -18.68
N PHE A 252 -15.23 -0.11 -18.04
CA PHE A 252 -16.49 0.51 -17.61
C PHE A 252 -17.06 1.42 -18.70
N ASP A 253 -18.34 1.71 -18.62
CA ASP A 253 -19.10 2.58 -19.54
C ASP A 253 -18.75 4.07 -19.42
N SER A 254 -18.08 4.44 -18.34
CA SER A 254 -17.73 5.81 -17.97
C SER A 254 -16.42 5.83 -17.18
N SER A 255 -15.91 7.03 -16.89
CA SER A 255 -14.64 7.19 -16.18
C SER A 255 -14.69 6.52 -14.81
N THR A 256 -13.66 5.74 -14.50
CA THR A 256 -13.45 5.19 -13.14
C THR A 256 -12.49 6.04 -12.31
N GLN A 257 -12.00 7.14 -12.90
CA GLN A 257 -11.23 8.17 -12.21
C GLN A 257 -12.19 9.08 -11.49
N TYR A 258 -11.75 9.59 -10.35
CA TYR A 258 -12.48 10.57 -9.60
C TYR A 258 -11.59 11.77 -9.28
N ASP A 259 -12.23 12.88 -8.92
CA ASP A 259 -11.55 14.05 -8.40
C ASP A 259 -11.56 13.97 -6.87
N SER A 260 -10.38 13.95 -6.27
CA SER A 260 -10.22 13.87 -4.81
C SER A 260 -10.71 15.15 -4.11
N GLU A 261 -10.50 16.33 -4.70
CA GLU A 261 -10.99 17.58 -4.13
C GLU A 261 -12.53 17.63 -4.16
N GLU A 262 -13.17 17.18 -5.24
CA GLU A 262 -14.63 17.10 -5.31
C GLU A 262 -15.21 16.06 -4.34
N LEU A 263 -14.55 14.90 -4.20
CA LEU A 263 -15.05 13.83 -3.33
C LEU A 263 -14.84 14.13 -1.85
N PHE A 264 -13.64 14.57 -1.46
CA PHE A 264 -13.27 14.77 -0.06
C PHE A 264 -13.54 16.20 0.42
N GLY A 265 -13.65 17.17 -0.49
CA GLY A 265 -13.86 18.59 -0.23
C GLY A 265 -12.56 19.40 -0.28
N GLU A 266 -12.66 20.67 -0.70
CA GLU A 266 -11.52 21.61 -0.69
C GLU A 266 -10.89 21.71 0.71
N ASN A 267 -9.56 21.52 0.79
CA ASN A 267 -8.80 21.54 2.05
C ASN A 267 -9.21 20.48 3.09
N ALA A 268 -10.03 19.48 2.74
CA ALA A 268 -10.15 18.31 3.58
C ALA A 268 -8.80 17.59 3.53
N GLY A 269 -8.02 17.69 4.61
CA GLY A 269 -6.81 16.88 4.74
C GLY A 269 -7.19 15.44 4.43
N LEU A 270 -6.51 14.81 3.47
CA LEU A 270 -6.58 13.36 3.21
C LEU A 270 -5.97 12.68 4.43
N ALA A 271 -6.73 12.69 5.51
CA ALA A 271 -6.41 12.12 6.80
C ALA A 271 -7.30 10.91 7.00
N PRO A 272 -6.77 9.85 7.64
CA PRO A 272 -7.55 8.66 7.93
C PRO A 272 -8.72 9.00 8.85
N GLN A 273 -9.79 8.20 8.79
CA GLN A 273 -10.99 8.34 9.62
C GLN A 273 -11.48 6.98 10.12
N ALA A 274 -11.98 6.98 11.36
CA ALA A 274 -12.44 5.82 12.09
C ALA A 274 -13.25 6.31 13.30
N SER A 275 -14.20 5.49 13.74
CA SER A 275 -14.97 5.63 14.97
C SER A 275 -15.18 4.26 15.61
N ASP A 276 -15.71 4.24 16.83
CA ASP A 276 -16.02 2.98 17.52
C ASP A 276 -17.00 2.10 16.73
N GLU A 277 -17.93 2.70 15.98
CA GLU A 277 -18.92 2.00 15.16
C GLU A 277 -18.47 1.74 13.72
N ASN A 278 -17.44 2.44 13.25
CA ASN A 278 -16.94 2.33 11.88
C ASN A 278 -15.41 2.36 11.88
N PRO A 279 -14.74 1.19 11.80
CA PRO A 279 -13.29 1.11 11.92
C PRO A 279 -12.52 1.84 10.80
N GLY A 280 -13.19 2.19 9.70
CA GLY A 280 -12.63 3.00 8.62
C GLY A 280 -11.23 2.56 8.18
N ASP A 281 -10.25 3.46 8.22
CA ASP A 281 -8.89 3.18 7.77
C ASP A 281 -8.10 2.20 8.66
N LEU A 282 -8.60 1.86 9.86
CA LEU A 282 -8.05 0.76 10.68
C LEU A 282 -8.52 -0.63 10.22
N SER A 283 -9.55 -0.69 9.37
CA SER A 283 -10.02 -1.92 8.71
C SER A 283 -10.34 -1.66 7.23
N PRO A 284 -9.32 -1.34 6.40
CA PRO A 284 -9.56 -0.64 5.14
C PRO A 284 -9.92 -1.55 3.96
N VAL A 285 -10.04 -2.87 4.16
CA VAL A 285 -10.33 -3.82 3.08
C VAL A 285 -11.41 -4.78 3.52
N ALA A 286 -12.41 -5.00 2.66
CA ALA A 286 -13.48 -5.94 2.96
C ALA A 286 -14.05 -6.64 1.71
N ILE A 287 -14.65 -7.81 1.93
CA ILE A 287 -15.51 -8.50 0.99
C ILE A 287 -16.88 -8.68 1.62
N GLY A 288 -17.90 -8.14 0.96
CA GLY A 288 -19.30 -8.27 1.34
C GLY A 288 -20.01 -9.31 0.48
N ALA A 289 -20.98 -10.00 1.08
CA ALA A 289 -21.91 -10.89 0.39
C ALA A 289 -23.33 -10.56 0.82
N GLN A 290 -24.23 -10.40 -0.15
CA GLN A 290 -25.66 -10.17 0.09
C GLN A 290 -26.45 -11.13 -0.80
N GLU A 291 -27.36 -11.91 -0.20
CA GLU A 291 -28.17 -12.93 -0.89
C GLU A 291 -27.31 -13.91 -1.72
N LEU A 292 -26.06 -14.13 -1.31
CA LEU A 292 -25.04 -14.86 -2.05
C LEU A 292 -24.55 -16.07 -1.22
N ASP A 293 -24.50 -17.26 -1.84
CA ASP A 293 -23.76 -18.42 -1.32
C ASP A 293 -22.40 -18.47 -2.03
N ALA A 294 -21.31 -18.37 -1.29
CA ALA A 294 -19.96 -18.33 -1.86
C ALA A 294 -18.90 -18.82 -0.88
N SER A 295 -17.71 -19.08 -1.41
CA SER A 295 -16.48 -19.26 -0.64
C SER A 295 -15.39 -18.33 -1.13
N VAL A 296 -14.56 -17.86 -0.21
CA VAL A 296 -13.46 -16.94 -0.45
C VAL A 296 -12.18 -17.52 0.14
N SER A 297 -11.10 -17.46 -0.64
CA SER A 297 -9.77 -17.91 -0.25
C SER A 297 -8.69 -17.08 -0.96
N ARG A 298 -7.41 -17.29 -0.62
CA ARG A 298 -6.26 -16.63 -1.24
C ARG A 298 -6.40 -15.10 -1.25
N LEU A 299 -6.73 -14.57 -0.08
CA LEU A 299 -6.90 -13.14 0.13
C LEU A 299 -5.54 -12.48 0.28
N SER A 300 -5.29 -11.48 -0.56
CA SER A 300 -4.12 -10.62 -0.41
C SER A 300 -4.49 -9.15 -0.44
N VAL A 301 -3.78 -8.39 0.37
CA VAL A 301 -3.81 -6.93 0.40
C VAL A 301 -2.47 -6.44 -0.11
N TRP A 302 -2.52 -5.54 -1.07
CA TRP A 302 -1.37 -4.81 -1.57
C TRP A 302 -1.62 -3.32 -1.41
N ARG A 303 -0.54 -2.55 -1.43
CA ARG A 303 -0.57 -1.10 -1.51
C ARG A 303 0.15 -0.61 -2.75
N ASP A 304 -0.12 0.61 -3.16
CA ASP A 304 0.82 1.30 -4.05
C ASP A 304 2.06 1.80 -3.30
N ILE A 305 3.01 2.43 -4.01
CA ILE A 305 4.15 3.11 -3.42
C ILE A 305 3.73 4.49 -2.93
N TYR A 306 4.35 4.97 -1.85
CA TYR A 306 4.07 6.28 -1.31
C TYR A 306 5.16 7.27 -1.71
N TYR A 307 4.88 8.24 -2.59
CA TYR A 307 5.82 9.30 -2.95
C TYR A 307 6.04 10.28 -1.80
N ILE A 308 7.17 10.12 -1.11
CA ILE A 308 7.53 10.95 0.04
C ILE A 308 7.92 12.35 -0.45
N ALA A 309 7.19 13.35 0.01
CA ALA A 309 7.42 14.77 -0.29
C ALA A 309 8.57 15.32 0.58
N ASP A 310 9.78 14.96 0.20
CA ASP A 310 11.00 15.46 0.83
C ASP A 310 11.89 16.14 -0.21
N LYS A 311 12.71 17.08 0.25
CA LYS A 311 13.65 17.83 -0.56
C LYS A 311 14.87 18.14 0.30
N ASN A 312 16.05 17.98 -0.28
CA ASN A 312 17.30 18.25 0.42
C ASN A 312 17.86 19.60 -0.03
N THR A 313 17.22 20.72 0.31
CA THR A 313 17.76 22.07 0.06
C THR A 313 18.24 22.74 1.34
N PRO A 314 19.05 23.82 1.25
CA PRO A 314 19.44 24.61 2.43
C PRO A 314 18.25 25.21 3.21
N ASP A 315 17.11 25.42 2.53
CA ASP A 315 15.88 26.00 3.10
C ASP A 315 14.99 24.94 3.77
N ASP A 316 15.23 23.65 3.52
CA ASP A 316 14.50 22.57 4.18
C ASP A 316 15.02 22.35 5.61
N PRO A 317 14.13 22.01 6.56
CA PRO A 317 14.49 21.72 7.95
C PRO A 317 15.63 20.69 8.02
N LYS A 318 16.68 21.01 8.77
CA LYS A 318 17.88 20.15 8.85
C LYS A 318 17.66 18.93 9.73
N GLU A 319 16.62 18.92 10.55
CA GLU A 319 16.31 17.91 11.56
C GLU A 319 16.16 16.52 10.94
N ASN A 320 15.36 16.40 9.88
CA ASN A 320 15.17 15.14 9.15
C ASN A 320 16.51 14.62 8.60
N ARG A 321 17.30 15.52 8.00
CA ARG A 321 18.60 15.20 7.43
C ARG A 321 19.62 14.78 8.49
N ASP A 322 19.66 15.47 9.63
CA ASP A 322 20.56 15.16 10.74
C ASP A 322 20.23 13.78 11.36
N LEU A 323 18.96 13.36 11.26
CA LEU A 323 18.51 12.02 11.63
C LEU A 323 18.69 10.98 10.51
N GLY A 324 18.97 11.41 9.28
CA GLY A 324 19.04 10.56 8.09
C GLY A 324 17.69 9.93 7.74
N ILE A 325 16.60 10.64 7.99
CA ILE A 325 15.22 10.18 7.73
C ILE A 325 14.66 10.99 6.56
N VAL A 326 14.11 10.29 5.58
CA VAL A 326 13.37 10.88 4.46
C VAL A 326 11.89 10.82 4.79
N SER A 327 11.26 11.98 4.95
CA SER A 327 9.85 12.07 5.34
C SER A 327 9.23 13.38 4.87
N ASP A 328 7.93 13.34 4.57
CA ASP A 328 7.10 14.53 4.37
C ASP A 328 6.69 15.18 5.70
N PHE A 329 6.99 14.57 6.84
CA PHE A 329 6.85 15.18 8.16
C PHE A 329 8.15 15.79 8.64
N LEU A 330 8.08 16.87 9.42
CA LEU A 330 9.19 17.24 10.30
C LEU A 330 9.24 16.25 11.46
N VAL A 331 10.29 15.44 11.53
CA VAL A 331 10.45 14.40 12.56
C VAL A 331 11.56 14.71 13.55
N LEU A 332 11.37 14.26 14.78
CA LEU A 332 12.39 14.31 15.84
C LEU A 332 12.46 13.00 16.61
N ARG A 333 13.59 12.78 17.30
CA ARG A 333 13.79 11.58 18.12
C ARG A 333 13.17 11.77 19.50
N LEU A 334 12.28 10.85 19.89
CA LEU A 334 11.66 10.77 21.22
C LEU A 334 12.10 9.47 21.91
N GLY A 335 13.32 9.46 22.44
CA GLY A 335 13.92 8.22 22.96
C GLY A 335 14.07 7.17 21.87
N ASP A 336 13.40 6.02 22.06
CA ASP A 336 13.38 4.92 21.09
C ASP A 336 12.28 5.06 20.02
N HIS A 337 11.48 6.13 20.08
CA HIS A 337 10.41 6.43 19.13
C HIS A 337 10.77 7.63 18.22
N LEU A 338 9.96 7.81 17.17
CA LEU A 338 9.91 9.02 16.37
C LEU A 338 8.70 9.85 16.77
N GLY A 339 8.87 11.18 16.74
CA GLY A 339 7.78 12.14 16.92
C GLY A 339 7.61 12.99 15.66
N VAL A 340 6.36 13.21 15.26
CA VAL A 340 5.96 14.14 14.21
C VAL A 340 5.65 15.49 14.84
N VAL A 341 6.29 16.55 14.33
CA VAL A 341 6.05 17.93 14.77
C VAL A 341 4.80 18.47 14.07
N THR A 342 3.83 18.91 14.85
CA THR A 342 2.58 19.51 14.38
C THR A 342 2.42 20.92 14.95
N ASP A 343 1.44 21.67 14.46
CA ASP A 343 1.01 22.95 15.04
C ASP A 343 0.49 22.83 16.49
N ARG A 344 0.00 21.65 16.87
CA ARG A 344 -0.53 21.35 18.23
C ARG A 344 0.49 20.67 19.16
N GLY A 345 1.74 20.53 18.72
CA GLY A 345 2.81 19.89 19.48
C GLY A 345 3.35 18.64 18.80
N VAL A 346 4.07 17.81 19.56
CA VAL A 346 4.74 16.62 19.03
C VAL A 346 3.89 15.39 19.29
N VAL A 347 3.58 14.63 18.24
CA VAL A 347 2.82 13.38 18.29
C VAL A 347 3.76 12.21 18.06
N ARG A 348 3.71 11.17 18.90
CA ARG A 348 4.52 9.97 18.71
C ARG A 348 4.00 9.18 17.51
N LEU A 349 4.88 8.72 16.63
CA LEU A 349 4.52 8.13 15.34
C LEU A 349 3.62 6.88 15.48
N ASP A 350 3.90 6.00 16.43
CA ASP A 350 3.06 4.83 16.72
C ASP A 350 1.64 5.24 17.15
N GLN A 351 1.50 6.27 17.98
CA GLN A 351 0.17 6.80 18.35
C GLN A 351 -0.55 7.40 17.15
N MET A 352 0.17 8.14 16.30
CA MET A 352 -0.37 8.68 15.05
C MET A 352 -0.85 7.58 14.09
N LEU A 353 -0.22 6.40 14.08
CA LEU A 353 -0.61 5.29 13.22
C LEU A 353 -1.72 4.41 13.81
N GLU A 354 -1.96 4.46 15.11
CA GLU A 354 -2.91 3.57 15.81
C GLU A 354 -4.20 4.25 16.29
N ASP A 355 -4.14 5.54 16.64
CA ASP A 355 -5.19 6.20 17.41
C ASP A 355 -5.78 7.43 16.67
N PRO A 356 -7.07 7.40 16.32
CA PRO A 356 -7.76 8.49 15.63
C PRO A 356 -7.67 9.85 16.31
N ALA A 357 -7.46 9.90 17.63
CA ALA A 357 -7.30 11.15 18.35
C ALA A 357 -6.07 11.96 17.91
N TYR A 358 -5.10 11.31 17.25
CA TYR A 358 -3.85 11.93 16.81
C TYR A 358 -3.76 12.12 15.29
N TRP A 359 -4.81 11.79 14.53
CA TRP A 359 -4.77 11.87 13.07
C TRP A 359 -4.78 13.29 12.50
N TYR A 360 -5.04 14.31 13.32
CA TYR A 360 -4.73 15.69 12.96
C TYR A 360 -3.25 15.90 12.61
N ALA A 361 -2.35 15.03 13.06
CA ALA A 361 -0.93 15.12 12.73
C ALA A 361 -0.64 14.88 11.24
N PHE A 362 -1.55 14.25 10.49
CA PHE A 362 -1.44 14.10 9.04
C PHE A 362 -1.54 15.45 8.30
N ASP A 363 -2.11 16.48 8.92
CA ASP A 363 -2.13 17.85 8.36
C ASP A 363 -0.73 18.49 8.35
N ALA A 364 0.23 17.93 9.10
CA ALA A 364 1.61 18.40 9.12
C ALA A 364 2.47 17.91 7.94
N ARG A 365 1.91 17.12 7.01
CA ARG A 365 2.60 16.69 5.80
C ARG A 365 3.02 17.88 4.96
N GLN A 366 4.26 17.85 4.51
CA GLN A 366 4.81 18.82 3.58
C GLN A 366 4.41 18.47 2.15
N ILE A 367 4.31 19.50 1.33
CA ILE A 367 4.17 19.39 -0.12
C ILE A 367 5.48 19.89 -0.72
N LYS A 368 6.00 19.18 -1.73
CA LYS A 368 7.23 19.58 -2.43
C LYS A 368 6.99 19.71 -3.91
N GLU A 369 7.49 20.81 -4.47
CA GLU A 369 7.44 21.07 -5.90
C GLU A 369 8.82 21.17 -6.52
N PHE A 370 8.89 20.74 -7.77
CA PHE A 370 10.11 20.64 -8.57
C PHE A 370 9.82 21.18 -9.97
N GLU A 371 10.62 22.14 -10.41
CA GLU A 371 10.53 22.72 -11.76
C GLU A 371 11.65 22.13 -12.63
N LEU A 372 11.30 21.70 -13.84
CA LEU A 372 12.24 21.11 -14.79
C LEU A 372 12.40 22.00 -16.02
N ASP A 373 13.64 22.37 -16.34
CA ASP A 373 13.96 22.98 -17.63
C ASP A 373 13.82 21.97 -18.80
N LYS A 374 13.90 22.49 -20.03
CA LYS A 374 13.68 21.76 -21.31
C LYS A 374 14.61 20.56 -21.57
N ASP A 375 15.69 20.43 -20.82
CA ASP A 375 16.66 19.33 -20.93
C ASP A 375 16.82 18.53 -19.63
N LEU A 376 15.90 18.72 -18.69
CA LEU A 376 15.91 18.08 -17.39
C LEU A 376 14.78 17.05 -17.26
N PHE A 377 15.05 16.01 -16.50
CA PHE A 377 14.13 14.93 -16.22
C PHE A 377 14.04 14.72 -14.71
N PHE A 378 12.92 14.24 -14.18
CA PHE A 378 12.82 13.83 -12.78
C PHE A 378 12.77 12.31 -12.68
N VAL A 379 13.63 11.75 -11.83
CA VAL A 379 13.75 10.29 -11.65
C VAL A 379 13.62 9.89 -10.20
N MET A 380 12.79 8.89 -9.93
CA MET A 380 12.50 8.39 -8.58
C MET A 380 12.73 6.89 -8.49
N GLY A 381 13.21 6.42 -7.33
CA GLY A 381 13.54 5.01 -7.11
C GLY A 381 12.33 4.11 -6.86
N ASP A 382 12.57 3.09 -6.04
CA ASP A 382 11.56 2.38 -5.26
C ASP A 382 10.89 3.30 -4.22
N ASN A 383 11.50 4.48 -3.99
CA ASN A 383 10.89 5.60 -3.28
C ASN A 383 10.56 5.27 -1.80
N SER A 384 11.28 4.28 -1.27
CA SER A 384 11.38 4.04 0.16
C SER A 384 12.26 5.10 0.83
N ALA A 385 12.16 5.22 2.17
CA ALA A 385 13.01 6.13 2.95
C ALA A 385 14.52 5.84 2.87
N ALA A 386 14.93 4.70 2.30
CA ALA A 386 16.33 4.34 2.06
C ALA A 386 16.83 4.71 0.64
N SER A 387 15.96 5.18 -0.24
CA SER A 387 16.27 5.48 -1.64
C SER A 387 16.77 6.91 -1.80
N SER A 388 17.99 7.07 -2.32
CA SER A 388 18.46 8.39 -2.77
C SER A 388 18.08 8.62 -4.22
N ASP A 389 17.20 9.59 -4.50
CA ASP A 389 16.77 9.98 -5.84
C ASP A 389 16.63 11.50 -6.05
N ALA A 390 16.06 11.93 -7.19
CA ALA A 390 16.10 13.32 -7.64
C ALA A 390 15.60 14.31 -6.59
N ARG A 391 14.65 13.92 -5.73
CA ARG A 391 14.21 14.72 -4.58
C ARG A 391 15.36 15.18 -3.68
N LEU A 392 16.32 14.30 -3.43
CA LEU A 392 17.38 14.46 -2.45
C LEU A 392 18.70 14.94 -3.06
N TRP A 393 18.75 15.10 -4.39
CA TRP A 393 19.92 15.59 -5.14
C TRP A 393 20.06 17.11 -5.15
N ALA A 394 19.16 17.83 -4.47
CA ALA A 394 18.99 19.28 -4.64
C ALA A 394 20.20 20.15 -4.23
N ILE A 395 21.13 19.68 -3.38
CA ILE A 395 22.37 20.42 -3.06
C ILE A 395 23.50 20.17 -4.10
N GLY A 396 23.26 19.33 -5.11
CA GLY A 396 24.25 18.99 -6.14
C GLY A 396 25.60 18.50 -5.59
N ASN A 397 26.66 18.61 -6.39
CA ASN A 397 28.04 18.24 -6.03
C ASN A 397 28.70 19.22 -5.04
N CYS A 398 28.02 19.57 -3.96
CA CYS A 398 28.54 20.44 -2.91
C CYS A 398 29.76 19.86 -2.15
N ASN A 399 30.26 18.66 -2.53
CA ASN A 399 31.65 18.16 -2.42
C ASN A 399 31.82 16.64 -2.76
N ALA A 400 30.73 15.93 -3.10
CA ALA A 400 30.77 14.49 -3.43
C ALA A 400 30.66 14.27 -4.95
N PRO A 401 31.66 13.71 -5.65
CA PRO A 401 31.57 13.45 -7.08
C PRO A 401 30.49 12.40 -7.41
N GLY A 402 29.63 12.70 -8.39
CA GLY A 402 28.66 11.74 -8.94
C GLY A 402 27.17 12.03 -8.69
N VAL A 403 26.83 13.19 -8.09
CA VAL A 403 25.44 13.66 -7.96
C VAL A 403 25.15 14.69 -9.06
N PRO A 404 24.02 14.62 -9.79
CA PRO A 404 23.62 15.67 -10.73
C PRO A 404 23.60 17.05 -10.08
N GLY A 405 23.72 18.13 -10.87
CA GLY A 405 23.82 19.52 -10.38
C GLY A 405 22.59 20.07 -9.65
N GLY A 406 21.59 19.25 -9.36
CA GLY A 406 20.36 19.61 -8.64
C GLY A 406 19.34 18.47 -8.63
N ALA A 407 18.09 18.81 -8.31
CA ALA A 407 16.98 17.88 -8.17
C ALA A 407 16.42 17.37 -9.52
N TYR A 408 17.29 16.85 -10.39
CA TYR A 408 16.97 16.45 -11.75
C TYR A 408 18.03 15.49 -12.32
N LEU A 409 17.73 14.92 -13.48
CA LEU A 409 18.65 14.22 -14.34
C LEU A 409 18.77 14.96 -15.67
N GLU A 410 19.98 15.34 -16.06
CA GLU A 410 20.23 16.01 -17.34
C GLU A 410 20.08 15.03 -18.51
N ARG A 411 19.48 15.49 -19.62
CA ARG A 411 19.30 14.71 -20.85
C ARG A 411 20.58 14.04 -21.31
N GLN A 412 21.71 14.74 -21.25
CA GLN A 412 23.00 14.22 -21.71
C GLN A 412 23.48 12.99 -20.93
N LEU A 413 22.95 12.75 -19.73
CA LEU A 413 23.25 11.58 -18.91
C LEU A 413 22.37 10.36 -19.25
N LEU A 414 21.24 10.55 -19.95
CA LEU A 414 20.41 9.46 -20.47
C LEU A 414 21.05 8.86 -21.73
N THR A 415 22.02 7.97 -21.52
CA THR A 415 22.79 7.34 -22.58
C THR A 415 22.50 5.85 -22.73
N GLY A 416 22.50 5.39 -23.98
CA GLY A 416 22.33 3.98 -24.33
C GLY A 416 20.89 3.44 -24.22
N LYS A 417 20.74 2.15 -24.45
CA LYS A 417 19.50 1.39 -24.25
C LYS A 417 19.82 0.16 -23.42
N ALA A 418 19.01 -0.14 -22.42
CA ALA A 418 19.13 -1.39 -21.70
C ALA A 418 18.74 -2.54 -22.65
N VAL A 419 19.63 -3.52 -22.84
CA VAL A 419 19.45 -4.61 -23.83
C VAL A 419 19.19 -5.97 -23.18
N CYS A 420 19.65 -6.18 -21.95
CA CYS A 420 19.43 -7.43 -21.22
C CYS A 420 19.38 -7.22 -19.71
N VAL A 421 18.64 -8.10 -19.05
CA VAL A 421 18.77 -8.38 -17.62
C VAL A 421 19.76 -9.53 -17.51
N TYR A 422 20.96 -9.22 -17.03
CA TYR A 422 21.99 -10.22 -16.74
C TYR A 422 22.10 -10.40 -15.22
N TRP A 423 21.90 -11.63 -14.77
CA TRP A 423 22.15 -12.05 -13.38
C TRP A 423 21.34 -11.31 -12.29
N PRO A 424 20.00 -11.37 -12.32
CA PRO A 424 19.14 -10.57 -11.45
C PRO A 424 19.26 -10.91 -9.95
N HIS A 425 19.56 -12.17 -9.61
CA HIS A 425 20.05 -12.65 -8.32
C HIS A 425 20.52 -14.11 -8.45
N SER A 426 21.25 -14.65 -7.48
CA SER A 426 21.65 -16.06 -7.48
C SER A 426 20.87 -16.87 -6.45
N PHE A 427 20.57 -18.13 -6.78
CA PHE A 427 20.06 -19.09 -5.82
C PHE A 427 21.21 -19.76 -5.05
N SER A 428 20.91 -20.22 -3.84
CA SER A 428 21.81 -21.06 -3.02
C SER A 428 21.61 -22.56 -3.28
N ARG A 429 20.67 -22.92 -4.16
CA ARG A 429 20.29 -24.28 -4.54
C ARG A 429 19.93 -24.32 -6.02
N VAL A 430 20.02 -25.50 -6.62
CA VAL A 430 19.52 -25.72 -7.98
C VAL A 430 17.99 -25.67 -7.97
N PRO A 431 17.33 -24.77 -8.73
CA PRO A 431 15.87 -24.62 -8.75
C PRO A 431 15.15 -25.95 -9.01
N GLY A 432 14.08 -26.21 -8.25
CA GLY A 432 13.30 -27.45 -8.35
C GLY A 432 13.94 -28.66 -7.66
N THR A 433 15.08 -28.50 -6.98
CA THR A 433 15.76 -29.58 -6.25
C THR A 433 16.19 -29.14 -4.85
N GLY A 434 16.56 -30.10 -4.01
CA GLY A 434 17.19 -29.85 -2.71
C GLY A 434 18.72 -29.64 -2.77
N ILE A 435 19.33 -29.70 -3.96
CA ILE A 435 20.80 -29.73 -4.11
C ILE A 435 21.36 -28.32 -3.85
N PRO A 436 22.25 -28.15 -2.84
CA PRO A 436 22.91 -26.87 -2.60
C PRO A 436 23.90 -26.56 -3.73
N PHE A 437 23.78 -25.36 -4.29
CA PHE A 437 24.72 -24.84 -5.27
C PHE A 437 24.84 -23.33 -5.04
N PRO A 438 25.90 -22.87 -4.36
CA PRO A 438 26.07 -21.46 -4.08
C PRO A 438 26.25 -20.70 -5.40
N LEU A 439 25.63 -19.52 -5.49
CA LEU A 439 25.69 -18.64 -6.66
C LEU A 439 25.10 -19.24 -7.95
N PHE A 440 24.15 -20.17 -7.86
CA PHE A 440 23.47 -20.70 -9.05
C PHE A 440 22.77 -19.55 -9.79
N PRO A 441 23.13 -19.26 -11.06
CA PRO A 441 22.55 -18.12 -11.77
C PRO A 441 21.06 -18.33 -11.98
N ASN A 442 20.25 -17.29 -11.73
CA ASN A 442 18.84 -17.32 -12.09
C ASN A 442 18.68 -17.12 -13.60
N PHE A 443 18.96 -18.17 -14.37
CA PHE A 443 18.84 -18.18 -15.84
C PHE A 443 17.41 -17.90 -16.31
N ALA A 444 16.39 -18.27 -15.54
CA ALA A 444 14.99 -18.08 -15.91
C ALA A 444 14.60 -16.59 -15.98
N ASP A 445 15.20 -15.76 -15.12
CA ASP A 445 14.97 -14.32 -15.13
C ASP A 445 15.99 -13.54 -15.98
N MET A 446 16.99 -14.22 -16.56
CA MET A 446 17.84 -13.61 -17.59
C MET A 446 17.03 -13.45 -18.87
N ARG A 447 16.95 -12.24 -19.39
CA ARG A 447 16.14 -11.94 -20.57
C ARG A 447 16.68 -10.74 -21.33
N LEU A 448 16.41 -10.73 -22.63
CA LEU A 448 16.57 -9.50 -23.41
C LEU A 448 15.46 -8.52 -22.99
N ILE A 449 15.83 -7.26 -22.86
CA ILE A 449 14.87 -6.17 -22.66
C ILE A 449 14.37 -5.84 -24.06
N ARG A 450 13.08 -6.11 -24.29
CA ARG A 450 12.42 -5.88 -25.59
C ARG A 450 11.73 -4.53 -25.62
#